data_AF-A0A846HRY7-F1
#
_entry.id   AF-A0A846HRY7-F1
#
_cell.length_a   1.000
_cell.length_b   1.000
_cell.length_c   1.000
_cell.angle_alpha   90.00
_cell.angle_beta   90.00
_cell.angle_gamma   90.00
#
_symmetry.space_group_name_H-M   'P 1'
#
loop_
_entity.id
_entity.type
_entity.pdbx_description
1 polymer ?
#
loop_
_entity_poly.entity_id
_entity_poly.type
_entity_poly.pdbx_seq_one_letter_code
_entity_poly.pdbx_strand_id
1 'polypeptide(L)'
;MNAAQVVRGRLYRSMRAPARQVDQLRRSIRDLAAIALEHADEPQPARKDRIKEAISTHLLADARAHGCRLDEPRMRELLAVDLELNAQGLEIWLQRCEKRGR
;
A
#
# COMPACT_ATOMS: atom_id res chain seq x y z
N MET A 1 -39.42 25.36 -21.84
CA MET A 1 -37.98 25.06 -21.76
C MET A 1 -37.42 25.66 -20.48
N ASN A 2 -36.89 24.84 -19.56
CA ASN A 2 -36.03 25.32 -18.48
C ASN A 2 -34.84 24.34 -18.35
N ALA A 3 -33.64 24.90 -18.50
CA ALA A 3 -32.37 24.24 -18.42
C ALA A 3 -31.76 24.53 -17.05
N ALA A 4 -31.76 23.55 -16.15
CA ALA A 4 -30.87 23.52 -14.99
C ALA A 4 -30.72 22.09 -14.45
N GLN A 5 -29.84 21.35 -15.12
CA GLN A 5 -28.78 20.56 -14.50
C GLN A 5 -29.20 19.47 -13.50
N VAL A 6 -29.59 18.33 -14.07
CA VAL A 6 -28.86 17.06 -13.95
C VAL A 6 -28.01 16.93 -12.67
N VAL A 7 -28.59 16.24 -11.69
CA VAL A 7 -27.91 15.60 -10.57
C VAL A 7 -26.86 14.62 -11.13
N ARG A 8 -25.61 15.07 -11.30
CA ARG A 8 -24.46 14.23 -11.69
C ARG A 8 -23.59 13.92 -10.46
N GLY A 9 -23.29 12.64 -10.31
CA GLY A 9 -22.70 12.00 -9.14
C GLY A 9 -21.48 12.72 -8.55
N ARG A 10 -21.59 13.03 -7.26
CA ARG A 10 -20.50 13.56 -6.42
C ARG A 10 -19.73 12.40 -5.77
N LEU A 11 -19.27 11.44 -6.57
CA LEU A 11 -18.60 10.20 -6.12
C LEU A 11 -17.15 10.09 -6.61
N TYR A 12 -16.38 11.17 -6.44
CA TYR A 12 -14.92 11.17 -6.30
C TYR A 12 -14.56 12.57 -5.84
N ARG A 13 -14.58 12.82 -4.52
CA ARG A 13 -14.23 14.13 -4.00
C ARG A 13 -12.81 14.48 -4.48
N SER A 14 -12.66 15.63 -5.14
CA SER A 14 -11.38 16.15 -5.65
C SER A 14 -10.25 15.91 -4.66
N MET A 15 -9.24 15.13 -5.07
CA MET A 15 -8.00 14.97 -4.31
C MET A 15 -7.33 16.33 -4.24
N ARG A 16 -7.22 16.91 -3.04
CA ARG A 16 -6.60 18.23 -2.86
C ARG A 16 -5.09 18.14 -3.13
N ALA A 17 -4.58 18.91 -4.10
CA ALA A 17 -3.16 18.96 -4.46
C ALA A 17 -2.57 17.67 -5.12
N PRO A 18 -3.24 17.10 -6.15
CA PRO A 18 -3.01 15.74 -6.68
C PRO A 18 -1.55 15.40 -7.00
N ALA A 19 -0.73 16.38 -7.40
CA ALA A 19 0.71 16.19 -7.62
C ALA A 19 1.43 15.69 -6.37
N ARG A 20 1.12 16.25 -5.19
CA ARG A 20 1.71 15.81 -3.91
C ARG A 20 1.30 14.38 -3.56
N GLN A 21 0.05 14.00 -3.82
CA GLN A 21 -0.39 12.61 -3.64
C GLN A 21 0.35 11.65 -4.56
N VAL A 22 0.60 12.02 -5.82
CA VAL A 22 1.33 11.16 -6.75
C VAL A 22 2.76 10.91 -6.25
N ASP A 23 3.44 11.95 -5.77
CA ASP A 23 4.80 11.78 -5.25
C ASP A 23 4.83 10.94 -3.97
N GLN A 24 3.85 11.11 -3.10
CA GLN A 24 3.70 10.29 -1.90
C GLN A 24 3.41 8.82 -2.25
N LEU A 25 2.51 8.57 -3.20
CA LEU A 25 2.20 7.23 -3.67
C LEU A 25 3.44 6.56 -4.29
N ARG A 26 4.19 7.28 -5.13
CA ARG A 26 5.43 6.76 -5.71
C ARG A 26 6.48 6.45 -4.66
N ARG A 27 6.60 7.25 -3.60
CA ARG A 27 7.47 6.94 -2.46
C ARG A 27 7.04 5.65 -1.78
N SER A 28 5.78 5.57 -1.35
CA SER A 28 5.23 4.38 -0.71
C SER A 28 5.44 3.10 -1.54
N ILE A 29 5.22 3.13 -2.86
CA ILE A 29 5.49 1.98 -3.74
C ILE A 29 6.97 1.58 -3.72
N ARG A 30 7.89 2.54 -3.75
CA ARG A 30 9.34 2.25 -3.69
C ARG A 30 9.73 1.69 -2.33
N ASP A 31 9.17 2.21 -1.25
CA ASP A 31 9.46 1.78 0.12
C ASP A 31 8.99 0.33 0.33
N LEU A 32 7.77 0.00 -0.11
CA LEU A 32 7.25 -1.38 -0.10
C LEU A 32 8.09 -2.34 -0.94
N ALA A 33 8.56 -1.89 -2.11
CA ALA A 33 9.44 -2.69 -2.97
C ALA A 33 10.83 -2.91 -2.33
N ALA A 34 11.39 -1.89 -1.67
CA ALA A 34 12.65 -1.99 -0.96
C ALA A 34 12.56 -2.99 0.20
N ILE A 35 11.51 -2.90 1.02
CA ILE A 35 11.23 -3.86 2.10
C ILE A 35 11.14 -5.29 1.55
N ALA A 36 10.45 -5.49 0.43
CA ALA A 36 10.37 -6.82 -0.19
C ALA A 36 11.75 -7.34 -0.63
N LEU A 37 12.58 -6.49 -1.22
CA LEU A 37 13.94 -6.85 -1.64
C LEU A 37 14.85 -7.19 -0.46
N GLU A 38 14.72 -6.52 0.69
CA GLU A 38 15.45 -6.83 1.92
C GLU A 38 15.15 -8.26 2.42
N HIS A 39 13.96 -8.76 2.14
CA HIS A 39 13.54 -10.12 2.49
C HIS A 39 13.67 -11.12 1.32
N ALA A 40 14.31 -10.76 0.21
CA ALA A 40 14.35 -11.61 -0.98
C ALA A 40 14.97 -12.99 -0.72
N ASP A 41 16.02 -13.06 0.10
CA ASP A 41 16.75 -14.29 0.42
C ASP A 41 16.10 -15.14 1.53
N GLU A 42 14.99 -14.67 2.11
CA GLU A 42 14.25 -15.43 3.12
C GLU A 42 13.63 -16.69 2.52
N PRO A 43 13.65 -17.84 3.24
CA PRO A 43 13.08 -19.07 2.74
C PRO A 43 11.56 -19.00 2.63
N GLN A 44 11.02 -19.59 1.56
CA GLN A 44 9.60 -19.89 1.46
C GLN A 44 9.24 -21.04 2.42
N PRO A 45 8.03 -21.04 3.03
CA PRO A 45 6.92 -20.11 2.79
C PRO A 45 6.93 -18.85 3.69
N ALA A 46 7.88 -18.73 4.62
CA ALA A 46 7.87 -17.67 5.65
C ALA A 46 8.12 -16.26 5.10
N ARG A 47 8.76 -16.13 3.93
CA ARG A 47 9.08 -14.84 3.30
C ARG A 47 7.88 -13.90 3.17
N LYS A 48 6.74 -14.39 2.67
CA LYS A 48 5.52 -13.58 2.50
C LYS A 48 5.04 -13.00 3.84
N ASP A 49 5.05 -13.80 4.90
CA ASP A 49 4.60 -13.35 6.22
C ASP A 49 5.58 -12.36 6.86
N ARG A 50 6.89 -12.52 6.64
CA ARG A 50 7.90 -11.53 7.04
C ARG A 50 7.73 -10.20 6.32
N ILE A 51 7.54 -10.24 4.99
CA ILE A 51 7.25 -9.05 4.19
C ILE A 51 5.99 -8.37 4.70
N LYS A 52 4.92 -9.14 4.96
CA LYS A 52 3.66 -8.61 5.48
C LYS A 52 3.86 -7.87 6.81
N GLU A 53 4.61 -8.43 7.76
CA GLU A 53 4.87 -7.76 9.04
C GLU A 53 5.71 -6.49 8.86
N ALA A 54 6.73 -6.53 8.01
CA ALA A 54 7.58 -5.39 7.74
C ALA A 54 6.81 -4.23 7.07
N ILE A 55 6.02 -4.52 6.03
CA ILE A 55 5.19 -3.49 5.39
C ILE A 55 4.07 -3.00 6.32
N SER A 56 3.55 -3.85 7.21
CA SER A 56 2.55 -3.44 8.21
C SER A 56 3.15 -2.39 9.13
N THR A 57 4.33 -2.67 9.69
CA THR A 57 5.05 -1.73 10.57
C THR A 57 5.33 -0.41 9.86
N HIS A 58 5.82 -0.47 8.62
CA HIS A 58 6.09 0.72 7.81
C HIS A 58 4.83 1.55 7.56
N LEU A 59 3.74 0.94 7.09
CA LEU A 59 2.49 1.65 6.77
C LEU A 59 1.79 2.21 8.02
N LEU A 60 1.89 1.52 9.17
CA LEU A 60 1.40 2.02 10.46
C LEU A 60 2.16 3.27 10.89
N ALA A 61 3.49 3.26 10.78
CA ALA A 61 4.34 4.40 11.09
C ALA A 61 4.05 5.59 10.13
N ASP A 62 3.91 5.32 8.84
CA ASP A 62 3.52 6.32 7.85
C ASP A 62 2.14 6.92 8.16
N ALA A 63 1.14 6.09 8.48
CA ALA A 63 -0.19 6.59 8.84
C ALA A 63 -0.13 7.51 10.07
N ARG A 64 0.70 7.20 11.07
CA ARG A 64 0.95 8.06 12.24
C ARG A 64 1.58 9.38 11.83
N ALA A 65 2.61 9.37 10.99
CA ALA A 65 3.27 10.57 10.50
C ALA A 65 2.30 11.50 9.72
N HIS A 66 1.29 10.93 9.06
CA HIS A 66 0.22 11.67 8.40
C HIS A 66 -0.91 12.14 9.34
N GLY A 67 -0.77 11.94 10.65
CA GLY A 67 -1.71 12.42 11.67
C GLY A 67 -2.87 11.47 11.96
N CYS A 68 -2.79 10.19 11.57
CA CYS A 68 -3.79 9.18 11.95
C CYS A 68 -3.83 8.98 13.48
N ARG A 69 -5.02 9.12 14.07
CA ARG A 69 -5.25 9.02 15.52
C ARG A 69 -5.91 7.71 15.97
N LEU A 70 -6.24 6.82 15.04
CA LEU A 70 -6.78 5.49 15.38
C LEU A 70 -5.76 4.70 16.20
N ASP A 71 -6.18 3.81 17.09
CA ASP A 71 -5.24 2.90 17.74
C ASP A 71 -4.67 1.88 16.74
N GLU A 72 -3.58 1.21 17.13
CA GLU A 72 -2.92 0.24 16.26
C GLU A 72 -3.80 -0.97 15.90
N PRO A 73 -4.53 -1.60 16.84
CA PRO A 73 -5.45 -2.69 16.51
C PRO A 73 -6.46 -2.29 15.44
N ARG A 74 -7.05 -1.09 15.54
CA ARG A 74 -8.02 -0.60 14.56
C ARG A 74 -7.37 -0.30 13.20
N MET A 75 -6.15 0.24 13.18
CA MET A 75 -5.42 0.43 11.92
C MET A 75 -5.12 -0.91 11.23
N ARG A 76 -4.65 -1.91 11.99
CA ARG A 76 -4.38 -3.26 11.48
C ARG A 76 -5.66 -3.92 10.96
N GLU A 77 -6.77 -3.78 11.66
CA GLU A 77 -8.07 -4.31 11.21
C GLU A 77 -8.52 -3.68 9.88
N LEU A 78 -8.46 -2.35 9.77
CA LEU A 78 -8.86 -1.64 8.56
C LEU A 78 -7.97 -1.96 7.36
N LEU A 79 -6.68 -2.21 7.59
CA LEU A 79 -5.71 -2.49 6.55
C LEU A 79 -5.53 -3.99 6.29
N ALA A 80 -6.22 -4.88 7.01
CA ALA A 80 -5.92 -6.32 7.02
C ALA A 80 -5.92 -6.93 5.61
N VAL A 81 -6.93 -6.59 4.79
CA VAL A 81 -7.05 -7.09 3.42
C VAL A 81 -5.95 -6.51 2.52
N ASP A 82 -5.70 -5.21 2.60
CA ASP A 82 -4.67 -4.54 1.79
C ASP A 82 -3.27 -5.04 2.14
N LEU A 83 -2.97 -5.27 3.42
CA LEU A 83 -1.70 -5.82 3.88
C LEU A 83 -1.47 -7.23 3.34
N GLU A 84 -2.51 -8.07 3.35
CA GLU A 84 -2.43 -9.41 2.79
C GLU A 84 -2.23 -9.37 1.26
N LEU A 85 -3.02 -8.56 0.54
CA LEU A 85 -2.91 -8.43 -0.91
C LEU A 85 -1.57 -7.84 -1.36
N ASN A 86 -1.07 -6.83 -0.66
CA ASN A 86 0.24 -6.23 -0.96
C ASN A 86 1.36 -7.26 -0.73
N ALA A 87 1.33 -8.00 0.38
CA ALA A 87 2.32 -9.04 0.65
C ALA A 87 2.31 -10.16 -0.40
N GLN A 88 1.13 -10.61 -0.83
CA GLN A 88 0.99 -11.59 -1.92
C GLN A 88 1.54 -11.06 -3.24
N GLY A 89 1.22 -9.80 -3.58
CA GLY A 89 1.72 -9.15 -4.79
C GLY A 89 3.24 -9.02 -4.81
N LEU A 90 3.83 -8.62 -3.68
CA LEU A 90 5.29 -8.50 -3.51
C LEU A 90 5.99 -9.87 -3.60
N GLU A 91 5.44 -10.91 -2.97
CA GLU A 91 5.97 -12.28 -3.07
C GLU A 91 5.98 -12.77 -4.53
N ILE A 92 4.88 -12.59 -5.27
CA ILE A 92 4.80 -12.95 -6.69
C ILE A 92 5.78 -12.11 -7.54
N TRP A 93 5.95 -10.83 -7.21
CA TRP A 93 6.91 -9.97 -7.90
C TRP A 93 8.35 -10.42 -7.70
N LEU A 94 8.75 -10.76 -6.46
CA LEU A 94 10.08 -11.32 -6.16
C LEU A 94 10.33 -12.62 -6.94
N GLN A 95 9.37 -13.55 -6.93
CA GLN A 95 9.46 -14.79 -7.71
C GLN A 95 9.67 -14.54 -9.22
N ARG A 96 9.10 -13.46 -9.76
CA ARG A 96 9.32 -13.05 -11.16
C ARG A 96 10.71 -12.45 -11.36
N CYS A 97 11.22 -11.68 -10.41
CA CYS A 97 12.59 -11.14 -10.45
C CYS A 97 13.62 -12.27 -10.40
N GLU A 98 13.45 -13.25 -9.51
CA GLU A 98 14.32 -14.44 -9.43
C GLU A 98 14.37 -15.22 -10.75
N LYS A 99 13.22 -15.36 -11.44
CA LYS A 99 13.15 -16.02 -12.76
C LYS A 99 13.81 -15.23 -13.88
N ARG A 100 13.91 -13.91 -13.76
CA ARG A 100 14.57 -13.03 -14.75
C ARG A 100 16.07 -12.90 -14.53
N GLY A 101 16.53 -13.15 -13.31
CA GLY A 101 17.96 -13.15 -12.94
C GLY A 101 18.65 -14.51 -13.11
N ARG A 102 17.90 -15.57 -13.43
CA ARG A 102 18.42 -16.84 -13.98
C ARG A 102 18.45 -16.78 -15.50
#